data_AF-E5L9M4-F1
#
_entry.id   AF-E5L9M4-F1
#
_cell.length_a   1.000
_cell.length_b   1.000
_cell.length_c   1.000
_cell.angle_alpha   90.00
_cell.angle_beta   90.00
_cell.angle_gamma   90.00
#
_symmetry.space_group_name_H-M   'P 1'
#
loop_
_entity.id
_entity.type
_entity.pdbx_description
1 polymer ?
#
loop_
_entity_poly.entity_id
_entity_poly.type
_entity_poly.pdbx_seq_one_letter_code
_entity_poly.pdbx_strand_id
1 'polypeptide(L)'
;MPRVHFANNNRMYAGAEMPECERGYQTLDPMSTMLRISPNDNIYFNRGENSESIIELTCIGKQAITYKIQTTSPEKFRVRPRCGYLAPSETVSVNIMLKQDYHLGESPKDKFLVMCMPAPVG
;
A
#
# COMPACT_ATOMS: atom_id res chain seq x y z
N MET A 1 -15.95 -13.71 -25.47
CA MET A 1 -15.48 -12.81 -24.40
C MET A 1 -15.73 -13.50 -23.07
N PRO A 2 -14.72 -13.83 -22.27
CA PRO A 2 -14.97 -14.54 -21.01
C PRO A 2 -15.57 -13.57 -19.99
N ARG A 3 -16.82 -13.83 -19.59
CA ARG A 3 -17.51 -13.14 -18.49
C ARG A 3 -17.14 -13.85 -17.20
N VAL A 4 -16.51 -13.15 -16.27
CA VAL A 4 -16.24 -13.67 -14.93
C VAL A 4 -17.49 -13.45 -14.08
N HIS A 5 -18.12 -14.54 -13.64
CA HIS A 5 -19.18 -14.49 -12.62
C HIS A 5 -18.53 -14.54 -11.24
N PHE A 6 -18.81 -13.54 -10.40
CA PHE A 6 -18.50 -13.60 -8.98
C PHE A 6 -19.62 -14.35 -8.27
N ALA A 7 -19.30 -15.49 -7.65
CA ALA A 7 -20.23 -16.19 -6.78
C ALA A 7 -20.40 -15.37 -5.49
N ASN A 8 -21.62 -14.85 -5.29
CA ASN A 8 -22.06 -14.26 -4.04
C ASN A 8 -22.25 -15.38 -3.01
N ASN A 9 -21.24 -15.67 -2.18
CA ASN A 9 -21.43 -16.52 -1.00
C ASN A 9 -21.88 -15.66 0.18
N ASN A 10 -23.19 -15.43 0.25
CA ASN A 10 -23.80 -14.88 1.44
C ASN A 10 -24.00 -15.99 2.49
N ARG A 11 -23.47 -15.75 3.71
CA ARG A 11 -23.82 -16.36 5.01
C ARG A 11 -23.78 -17.88 5.17
N MET A 12 -22.75 -18.38 5.85
CA MET A 12 -22.88 -19.32 6.99
C MET A 12 -21.55 -19.35 7.76
N TYR A 13 -21.38 -18.48 8.76
CA TYR A 13 -20.49 -18.72 9.90
C TYR A 13 -21.16 -18.10 11.13
N ALA A 14 -22.19 -18.78 11.62
CA ALA A 14 -22.65 -18.62 12.98
C ALA A 14 -21.87 -19.63 13.85
N GLY A 15 -21.14 -19.14 14.85
CA GLY A 15 -20.92 -19.87 16.11
C GLY A 15 -19.86 -20.97 16.16
N ALA A 16 -18.61 -20.70 15.76
CA ALA A 16 -17.47 -21.49 16.26
C ALA A 16 -16.39 -20.56 16.80
N GLU A 17 -16.34 -20.44 18.13
CA GLU A 17 -15.27 -19.75 18.85
C GLU A 17 -13.96 -20.49 18.59
N MET A 18 -13.00 -19.83 17.96
CA MET A 18 -11.67 -20.42 17.78
C MET A 18 -11.00 -20.52 19.15
N PRO A 19 -10.42 -21.68 19.53
CA PRO A 19 -9.63 -21.77 20.75
C PRO A 19 -8.44 -20.80 20.63
N GLU A 20 -8.24 -19.97 21.66
CA GLU A 20 -7.12 -19.06 21.78
C GLU A 20 -5.81 -19.84 21.73
N CYS A 21 -5.24 -19.95 20.53
CA CYS A 21 -3.83 -20.32 20.38
C CYS A 21 -3.03 -19.12 20.90
N GLU A 22 -2.58 -19.19 22.15
CA GLU A 22 -1.55 -18.32 22.73
C GLU A 22 -0.26 -18.44 21.91
N ARG A 23 -0.25 -17.81 20.75
CA ARG A 23 0.94 -17.63 19.93
C ARG A 23 1.48 -16.27 20.29
N GLY A 24 2.56 -16.25 21.06
CA GLY A 24 3.24 -15.02 21.46
C GLY A 24 3.38 -14.07 20.28
N TYR A 25 2.60 -13.00 20.32
CA TYR A 25 2.63 -11.93 19.32
C TYR A 25 3.87 -11.08 19.58
N GLN A 26 5.04 -11.59 19.21
CA GLN A 26 6.06 -10.68 18.69
C GLN A 26 5.56 -10.28 17.30
N THR A 27 4.74 -9.22 17.23
CA THR A 27 4.33 -8.57 15.98
C THR A 27 5.55 -7.88 15.36
N LEU A 28 6.51 -8.66 14.89
CA LEU A 28 7.41 -8.18 13.85
C LEU A 28 6.58 -8.24 12.57
N ASP A 29 5.88 -7.15 12.26
CA ASP A 29 5.17 -7.00 10.99
C ASP A 29 6.16 -7.40 9.88
N PRO A 30 5.94 -8.49 9.13
CA PRO A 30 6.94 -9.00 8.19
C PRO A 30 7.39 -7.91 7.19
N MET A 31 6.47 -7.00 6.86
CA MET A 31 6.71 -5.83 6.03
C MET A 31 7.74 -4.86 6.62
N SER A 32 7.74 -4.63 7.95
CA SER A 32 8.70 -3.74 8.63
C SER A 32 10.15 -4.21 8.48
N THR A 33 10.36 -5.50 8.19
CA THR A 33 11.68 -6.10 7.94
C THR A 33 12.03 -6.19 6.44
N MET A 34 11.07 -5.95 5.55
CA MET A 34 11.24 -6.12 4.10
C MET A 34 11.28 -4.79 3.34
N LEU A 35 10.45 -3.81 3.73
CA LEU A 35 10.28 -2.55 3.03
C LEU A 35 10.34 -1.37 4.00
N ARG A 36 11.19 -0.40 3.68
CA ARG A 36 11.21 0.92 4.32
C ARG A 36 10.51 1.93 3.42
N ILE A 37 9.68 2.77 4.02
CA ILE A 37 8.96 3.86 3.35
C ILE A 37 9.50 5.18 3.90
N SER A 38 9.75 6.17 3.04
CA SER A 38 10.19 7.51 3.44
C SER A 38 9.48 8.59 2.63
N PRO A 39 8.76 9.56 3.24
CA PRO A 39 8.38 9.61 4.66
C PRO A 39 7.45 8.44 5.06
N ASN A 40 7.49 8.02 6.32
CA ASN A 40 6.74 6.86 6.83
C ASN A 40 5.40 7.18 7.50
N ASP A 41 5.02 8.45 7.58
CA ASP A 41 3.84 8.91 8.32
C ASP A 41 2.94 9.78 7.42
N ASN A 42 3.31 11.03 7.22
CA ASN A 42 2.53 12.00 6.46
C ASN A 42 3.25 12.46 5.20
N ILE A 43 2.47 12.66 4.14
CA ILE A 43 2.91 13.34 2.91
C ILE A 43 2.18 14.68 2.80
N TYR A 44 2.90 15.67 2.27
CA TYR A 44 2.38 17.02 2.11
C TYR A 44 2.36 17.39 0.64
N PHE A 45 1.31 18.11 0.25
CA PHE A 45 1.15 18.66 -1.08
C PHE A 45 1.23 20.17 -0.97
N ASN A 46 2.15 20.77 -1.72
CA ASN A 46 2.25 22.23 -1.77
C ASN A 46 1.05 22.79 -2.53
N ARG A 47 0.39 23.80 -1.96
CA ARG A 47 -0.65 24.55 -2.66
C ARG A 47 0.01 25.37 -3.78
N GLY A 48 -0.21 24.97 -5.04
CA GLY A 48 0.39 25.60 -6.23
C GLY A 48 0.21 24.75 -7.49
N GLU A 49 0.93 25.08 -8.57
CA GLU A 49 0.79 24.42 -9.89
C GLU A 49 1.14 22.92 -9.89
N ASN A 50 2.03 22.47 -9.02
CA ASN A 50 2.45 21.08 -8.92
C ASN A 50 2.09 20.52 -7.54
N SER A 51 0.82 20.11 -7.37
CA SER A 51 0.35 19.40 -6.17
C SER A 51 0.87 17.96 -6.19
N GLU A 52 2.17 17.81 -5.99
CA GLU A 52 2.89 16.54 -6.06
C GLU A 52 3.65 16.29 -4.75
N SER A 53 3.74 15.01 -4.37
CA SER A 53 4.51 14.53 -3.24
C SER A 53 5.22 13.23 -3.63
N ILE A 54 6.44 13.04 -3.17
CA ILE A 54 7.25 11.86 -3.48
C ILE A 54 7.45 11.05 -2.20
N ILE A 55 7.26 9.74 -2.31
CA ILE A 55 7.68 8.77 -1.30
C ILE A 55 8.73 7.85 -1.89
N GLU A 56 9.67 7.39 -1.08
CA GLU A 56 10.67 6.40 -1.43
C GLU A 56 10.33 5.07 -0.80
N LEU A 57 10.35 4.02 -1.61
CA LEU A 57 10.20 2.64 -1.17
C LEU A 57 11.54 1.93 -1.34
N THR A 58 12.18 1.56 -0.24
CA THR A 58 13.45 0.83 -0.24
C THR A 58 13.23 -0.60 0.21
N CYS A 59 13.65 -1.58 -0.59
CA CYS A 59 13.73 -2.97 -0.14
C CYS A 59 14.92 -3.13 0.82
N ILE A 60 14.63 -3.39 2.10
CA ILE A 60 15.66 -3.59 3.15
C ILE A 60 15.82 -5.06 3.52
N GLY A 61 15.00 -5.94 2.93
CA GLY A 61 15.09 -7.39 3.08
C GLY A 61 16.22 -8.00 2.23
N LYS A 62 16.49 -9.29 2.49
CA LYS A 62 17.49 -10.08 1.74
C LYS A 62 16.98 -10.65 0.42
N GLN A 63 15.67 -10.67 0.23
CA GLN A 63 15.01 -11.19 -0.96
C GLN A 63 14.31 -10.07 -1.71
N ALA A 64 14.16 -10.24 -3.03
CA ALA A 64 13.39 -9.31 -3.81
C ALA A 64 11.92 -9.31 -3.38
N ILE A 65 11.26 -8.17 -3.56
CA ILE A 65 9.84 -7.99 -3.23
C ILE A 65 9.08 -7.43 -4.41
N THR A 66 7.77 -7.66 -4.39
CA THR A 66 6.82 -6.87 -5.16
C THR A 66 6.09 -5.92 -4.22
N TYR A 67 5.72 -4.74 -4.71
CA TYR A 67 4.93 -3.78 -3.94
C TYR A 67 3.68 -3.34 -4.71
N LYS A 68 2.67 -2.90 -3.97
CA LYS A 68 1.44 -2.31 -4.51
C LYS A 68 0.96 -1.19 -3.59
N ILE A 69 0.53 -0.09 -4.20
CA ILE A 69 -0.03 1.06 -3.50
C ILE A 69 -1.52 1.18 -3.80
N GLN A 70 -2.29 1.30 -2.73
CA GLN A 70 -3.71 1.59 -2.74
C GLN A 70 -3.98 2.92 -2.05
N THR A 71 -5.13 3.51 -2.34
CA THR A 71 -5.59 4.75 -1.72
C THR A 71 -7.08 4.64 -1.47
N THR A 72 -7.56 5.30 -0.42
CA THR A 72 -8.99 5.46 -0.15
C THR A 72 -9.68 6.35 -1.17
N SER A 73 -8.92 7.14 -1.94
CA SER A 73 -9.45 8.21 -2.79
C SER A 73 -8.80 8.21 -4.19
N PRO A 74 -8.91 7.09 -4.95
CA PRO A 74 -8.28 6.94 -6.28
C PRO A 74 -8.79 7.94 -7.33
N GLU A 75 -9.96 8.53 -7.10
CA GLU A 75 -10.53 9.62 -7.88
C GLU A 75 -9.73 10.92 -7.72
N LYS A 76 -9.12 11.18 -6.56
CA LYS A 76 -8.37 12.42 -6.28
C LYS A 76 -6.90 12.33 -6.65
N PHE A 77 -6.30 11.16 -6.46
CA PHE A 77 -4.85 11.00 -6.56
C PHE A 77 -4.42 10.17 -7.77
N ARG A 78 -3.27 10.50 -8.33
CA ARG A 78 -2.54 9.69 -9.31
C ARG A 78 -1.25 9.22 -8.66
N VAL A 79 -1.02 7.91 -8.66
CA VAL A 79 0.17 7.28 -8.08
C VAL A 79 0.99 6.62 -9.19
N ARG A 80 2.27 6.96 -9.29
CA ARG A 80 3.19 6.53 -10.36
C ARG A 80 4.59 6.27 -9.80
N PRO A 81 5.14 5.05 -9.89
CA PRO A 81 4.47 3.77 -10.19
C PRO A 81 3.51 3.33 -9.06
N ARG A 82 2.43 2.61 -9.39
CA ARG A 82 1.46 2.09 -8.40
C ARG A 82 1.83 0.71 -7.87
N CYS A 83 2.60 -0.05 -8.63
CA CYS A 83 3.14 -1.35 -8.23
C CYS A 83 4.45 -1.57 -8.97
N GLY A 84 5.25 -2.48 -8.46
CA GLY A 84 6.52 -2.82 -9.09
C GLY A 84 7.25 -3.93 -8.36
N TYR A 85 8.47 -4.15 -8.83
CA TYR A 85 9.44 -5.08 -8.28
C TYR A 85 10.60 -4.27 -7.70
N LEU A 86 11.18 -4.74 -6.60
CA LEU A 86 12.39 -4.18 -6.01
C LEU A 86 13.34 -5.33 -5.65
N ALA A 87 14.55 -5.29 -6.21
CA ALA A 87 15.65 -6.13 -5.77
C ALA A 87 16.09 -5.74 -4.34
N PRO A 88 16.82 -6.62 -3.62
CA PRO A 88 17.43 -6.26 -2.34
C PRO A 88 18.23 -4.96 -2.43
N SER A 89 18.03 -4.06 -1.46
CA SER A 89 18.65 -2.73 -1.38
C SER A 89 18.23 -1.73 -2.47
N GLU A 90 17.34 -2.11 -3.39
CA GLU A 90 16.82 -1.19 -4.41
C GLU A 90 15.83 -0.19 -3.80
N THR A 91 15.85 1.04 -4.31
CA THR A 91 14.89 2.08 -3.96
C THR A 91 14.17 2.59 -5.19
N VAL A 92 12.85 2.79 -5.08
CA VAL A 92 12.04 3.46 -6.09
C VAL A 92 11.36 4.68 -5.51
N SER A 93 11.41 5.79 -6.25
CA SER A 93 10.63 6.99 -5.96
C SER A 93 9.24 6.83 -6.56
N VAL A 94 8.23 6.86 -5.69
CA VAL A 94 6.82 6.88 -6.08
C VAL A 94 6.28 8.29 -5.97
N ASN A 95 5.76 8.75 -7.08
CA ASN A 95 5.18 10.05 -7.25
C ASN A 95 3.66 9.98 -7.04
N ILE A 96 3.18 10.79 -6.11
CA ILE A 96 1.76 10.95 -5.76
C ILE A 96 1.35 12.37 -6.15
N MET A 97 0.44 12.48 -7.10
CA MET A 97 -0.11 13.76 -7.57
C MET A 97 -1.57 13.89 -7.14
N LEU A 98 -1.93 15.05 -6.61
CA LEU A 98 -3.33 15.48 -6.51
C LEU A 98 -3.79 15.98 -7.89
N LYS A 99 -4.93 15.48 -8.38
CA LYS A 99 -5.50 15.94 -9.65
C LYS A 99 -6.05 17.36 -9.50
N GLN A 100 -5.96 18.14 -10.57
CA GLN A 100 -6.29 19.58 -10.58
C GLN A 100 -7.74 19.89 -10.14
N ASP A 101 -8.68 18.98 -10.38
CA ASP A 101 -10.10 19.15 -10.03
C ASP A 101 -10.41 18.94 -8.53
N TYR A 102 -9.39 18.58 -7.73
CA TYR A 102 -9.57 18.23 -6.33
C TYR A 102 -8.72 19.13 -5.43
N HIS A 103 -9.30 19.45 -4.27
CA HIS A 103 -8.63 20.16 -3.20
C HIS A 103 -8.56 19.28 -1.95
N LEU A 104 -7.45 19.38 -1.21
CA LEU A 104 -7.36 18.78 0.12
C LEU A 104 -8.26 19.57 1.08
N GLY A 105 -9.13 18.87 1.78
CA GLY A 105 -9.93 19.48 2.85
C GLY A 105 -9.09 19.86 4.06
N GLU A 106 -9.71 20.54 5.03
CA GLU A 106 -9.05 20.96 6.27
C GLU A 106 -8.67 19.80 7.19
N SER A 107 -9.27 18.62 6.98
CA SER A 107 -8.96 17.40 7.74
C SER A 107 -8.34 16.32 6.84
N PRO A 108 -7.19 15.73 7.23
CA PRO A 108 -6.55 14.66 6.47
C PRO A 108 -7.35 13.36 6.62
N LYS A 109 -8.22 13.08 5.66
CA LYS A 109 -9.04 11.85 5.61
C LYS A 109 -8.54 10.83 4.59
N ASP A 110 -7.81 11.30 3.59
CA ASP A 110 -7.32 10.47 2.50
C ASP A 110 -6.09 9.67 2.97
N LYS A 111 -6.10 8.35 2.76
CA LYS A 111 -5.04 7.44 3.18
C LYS A 111 -4.44 6.69 2.00
N PHE A 112 -3.16 6.38 2.11
CA PHE A 112 -2.45 5.47 1.21
C PHE A 112 -2.04 4.22 1.98
N LEU A 113 -2.20 3.07 1.33
CA LEU A 113 -1.76 1.78 1.84
C LEU A 113 -0.68 1.26 0.90
N VAL A 114 0.52 1.08 1.43
CA VAL A 114 1.59 0.36 0.74
C VAL A 114 1.57 -1.08 1.25
N MET A 115 1.58 -2.03 0.33
CA MET A 115 1.71 -3.46 0.64
C MET A 115 2.93 -3.99 -0.09
N CYS A 116 3.62 -4.96 0.50
CA CYS A 116 4.66 -5.72 -0.18
C CYS A 116 4.57 -7.21 0.12
N MET A 117 5.09 -8.02 -0.80
CA MET A 117 5.24 -9.46 -0.64
C MET A 117 6.57 -9.90 -1.24
N PRO A 118 7.17 -10.99 -0.74
CA PRO A 118 8.31 -11.64 -1.40
C PRO A 118 8.02 -11.87 -2.89
N ALA A 119 8.97 -11.58 -3.76
CA ALA A 119 8.82 -11.86 -5.18
C ALA A 119 8.75 -13.39 -5.41
N PRO A 120 7.93 -13.87 -6.35
CA PRO A 120 7.93 -15.29 -6.73
C PRO A 120 9.33 -15.70 -7.18
N VAL A 121 9.81 -16.83 -6.68
CA VAL A 121 10.96 -17.53 -7.25
C VAL A 121 10.48 -18.26 -8.51
N GLY A 122 11.11 -17.95 -9.64
CA GLY A 122 10.91 -18.66 -10.91
C GLY A 122 11.65 -19.99 -10.92
#